data_AF-A0A848D2P5-F1
#
_entry.id   AF-A0A848D2P5-F1
#
_cell.length_a   1.000
_cell.length_b   1.000
_cell.length_c   1.000
_cell.angle_alpha   90.00
_cell.angle_beta   90.00
_cell.angle_gamma   90.00
#
_symmetry.space_group_name_H-M   'P 1'
#
loop_
_entity.id
_entity.type
_entity.pdbx_description
1 polymer ?
#
loop_
_entity_poly.entity_id
_entity_poly.type
_entity_poly.pdbx_seq_one_letter_code
_entity_poly.pdbx_strand_id
1 'polypeptide(L)'
;MAKSDITFQVQLDKQVVDYFKQTAPEKLQLARRRAVEAAGMVWADTAKEITRDDNHIDTSLYINSIGHVTDIPPTHKSGKPGRNATEGDVIYELNEGEDRTVLAIGSAVSYASHLEKKYNIMARALDTGQGRMKKLAEIQIQQTLFGG
;
A
#
# COMPACT_ATOMS: atom_id res chain seq x y z
N MET A 1 4.27 -7.66 -16.13
CA MET A 1 4.65 -6.71 -15.06
C MET A 1 5.57 -7.47 -14.12
N ALA A 2 6.73 -6.91 -13.75
CA ALA A 2 7.54 -7.52 -12.71
C ALA A 2 6.75 -7.42 -11.40
N LYS A 3 6.38 -8.56 -10.81
CA LYS A 3 5.81 -8.60 -9.47
C LYS A 3 6.98 -8.52 -8.50
N SER A 4 7.07 -7.44 -7.75
CA SER A 4 7.98 -7.34 -6.61
C SER A 4 7.16 -7.56 -5.35
N ASP A 5 7.48 -8.62 -4.62
CA ASP A 5 6.79 -8.97 -3.38
C ASP A 5 7.66 -8.51 -2.21
N ILE A 6 7.11 -7.66 -1.34
CA ILE A 6 7.71 -7.39 -0.03
C ILE A 6 7.05 -8.25 1.03
N THR A 7 7.86 -8.96 1.78
CA THR A 7 7.41 -9.77 2.92
C THR A 7 7.81 -9.08 4.22
N PHE A 8 6.82 -8.75 5.05
CA PHE A 8 7.04 -8.30 6.41
C PHE A 8 6.98 -9.51 7.36
N GLN A 9 8.11 -9.84 7.97
CA GLN A 9 8.15 -10.83 9.05
C GLN A 9 7.98 -10.10 10.39
N VAL A 10 6.84 -10.33 11.04
CA VAL A 10 6.59 -9.87 12.40
C VAL A 10 6.80 -11.03 13.35
N GLN A 11 7.72 -10.87 14.30
CA GLN A 11 7.98 -11.88 15.31
C GLN A 11 7.00 -11.69 16.47
N LEU A 12 6.21 -12.73 16.76
CA LEU A 12 5.34 -12.82 17.92
C LEU A 12 5.82 -13.99 18.79
N ASP A 13 5.64 -13.87 20.10
CA ASP A 13 5.88 -14.99 21.01
C ASP A 13 5.00 -16.17 20.61
N LYS A 14 5.58 -17.37 20.56
CA LYS A 14 4.85 -18.60 20.23
C LYS A 14 3.64 -18.80 21.14
N GLN A 15 3.75 -18.49 22.43
CA GLN A 15 2.65 -18.63 23.39
C GLN A 15 1.48 -17.71 23.05
N VAL A 16 1.77 -16.49 22.58
CA VAL A 16 0.77 -15.52 22.12
C VAL A 16 0.06 -16.04 20.87
N VAL A 17 0.82 -16.53 19.90
CA VAL A 17 0.26 -17.08 18.65
C VAL A 17 -0.62 -18.28 18.95
N ASP A 18 -0.15 -19.22 19.78
CA ASP A 18 -0.90 -20.42 20.14
C ASP A 18 -2.18 -20.08 20.92
N TYR A 19 -2.12 -19.09 21.83
CA TYR A 19 -3.29 -18.57 22.54
C TYR A 19 -4.35 -18.03 21.56
N PHE A 20 -3.98 -17.12 20.66
CA PHE A 20 -4.94 -16.52 19.73
C PHE A 20 -5.45 -17.53 18.69
N LYS A 21 -4.65 -18.50 18.26
CA LYS A 21 -5.13 -19.59 17.39
C LYS A 21 -6.27 -20.39 18.02
N GLN A 22 -6.21 -20.61 19.33
CA GLN A 22 -7.22 -21.39 20.06
C GLN A 22 -8.42 -20.55 20.49
N THR A 23 -8.18 -19.30 20.89
CA THR A 23 -9.20 -18.49 21.57
C THR A 23 -9.90 -17.48 20.65
N ALA A 24 -9.21 -16.94 19.65
CA ALA A 24 -9.72 -15.91 18.76
C ALA A 24 -8.93 -15.88 17.43
N PRO A 25 -9.00 -16.93 16.60
CA PRO A 25 -8.24 -17.02 15.33
C PRO A 25 -8.57 -15.88 14.37
N GLU A 26 -9.79 -15.34 14.42
CA GLU A 26 -10.23 -14.19 13.65
C GLU A 26 -9.44 -12.91 13.98
N LYS A 27 -8.91 -12.77 15.20
CA LYS A 27 -8.04 -11.64 15.56
C LYS A 27 -6.68 -11.72 14.86
N LEU A 28 -6.13 -12.92 14.67
CA LEU A 28 -4.89 -13.09 13.92
C LEU A 28 -5.07 -12.73 12.45
N GLN A 29 -6.19 -13.14 11.86
CA GLN A 29 -6.53 -12.76 10.49
C GLN A 29 -6.73 -11.24 10.37
N LEU A 30 -7.49 -10.64 11.28
CA LEU A 30 -7.71 -9.19 11.30
C LEU A 30 -6.40 -8.41 11.48
N ALA A 31 -5.50 -8.90 12.34
CA ALA A 31 -4.19 -8.29 12.55
C ALA A 31 -3.33 -8.32 11.28
N ARG A 32 -3.32 -9.46 10.56
CA ARG A 32 -2.62 -9.56 9.26
C ARG A 32 -3.20 -8.62 8.23
N ARG A 33 -4.54 -8.57 8.11
CA ARG A 33 -5.23 -7.66 7.18
C ARG A 33 -4.85 -6.21 7.45
N ARG A 34 -5.05 -5.73 8.68
CA ARG A 34 -4.73 -4.36 9.07
C ARG A 34 -3.25 -4.02 8.89
N ALA A 35 -2.36 -4.98 9.12
CA ALA A 35 -0.94 -4.81 8.90
C ALA A 35 -0.60 -4.57 7.43
N VAL A 36 -1.09 -5.41 6.51
CA VAL A 36 -0.80 -5.24 5.07
C VAL A 36 -1.49 -4.01 4.50
N GLU A 37 -2.69 -3.67 4.98
CA GLU A 37 -3.41 -2.45 4.58
C GLU A 37 -2.66 -1.19 5.02
N ALA A 38 -2.25 -1.10 6.30
CA ALA A 38 -1.49 0.04 6.79
C ALA A 38 -0.12 0.18 6.09
N ALA A 39 0.57 -0.94 5.85
CA ALA A 39 1.80 -0.93 5.06
C ALA A 39 1.54 -0.47 3.61
N GLY A 40 0.47 -0.96 2.98
CA GLY A 40 0.06 -0.56 1.63
C GLY A 40 -0.23 0.94 1.52
N MET A 41 -0.91 1.51 2.52
CA MET A 41 -1.19 2.96 2.55
C MET A 41 0.09 3.78 2.62
N VAL A 42 1.04 3.42 3.49
CA VAL A 42 2.36 4.10 3.57
C VAL A 42 3.09 4.07 2.24
N TRP A 43 3.09 2.91 1.58
CA TRP A 43 3.72 2.77 0.27
C TRP A 43 3.01 3.65 -0.78
N ALA A 44 1.69 3.63 -0.81
CA ALA A 44 0.89 4.41 -1.75
C ALA A 44 1.16 5.91 -1.56
N ASP A 45 1.14 6.40 -0.32
CA ASP A 45 1.43 7.80 0.00
C ASP A 45 2.85 8.18 -0.38
N THR A 46 3.83 7.34 -0.08
CA THR A 46 5.24 7.57 -0.47
C THR A 46 5.40 7.63 -1.98
N ALA A 47 4.70 6.76 -2.73
CA ALA A 47 4.72 6.78 -4.19
C ALA A 47 4.06 8.05 -4.76
N LYS A 48 2.96 8.51 -4.15
CA LYS A 48 2.31 9.78 -4.50
C LYS A 48 3.23 10.97 -4.24
N GLU A 49 3.92 11.00 -3.10
CA GLU A 49 4.92 12.01 -2.74
C GLU A 49 6.04 12.06 -3.78
N ILE A 50 6.70 10.92 -4.05
CA ILE A 50 7.78 10.84 -5.05
C ILE A 50 7.32 11.33 -6.42
N THR A 51 6.13 10.90 -6.86
CA THR A 51 5.59 11.31 -8.16
C THR A 51 5.37 12.82 -8.24
N ARG A 52 4.94 13.45 -7.14
CA ARG A 52 4.72 14.89 -7.05
C ARG A 52 6.04 15.66 -6.99
N ASP A 53 6.99 15.19 -6.19
CA ASP A 53 8.28 15.85 -5.96
C ASP A 53 9.16 15.82 -7.21
N ASP A 54 9.15 14.69 -7.95
CA ASP A 54 9.87 14.57 -9.22
C ASP A 54 9.34 15.56 -10.26
N ASN A 55 8.09 16.02 -10.14
CA ASN A 55 7.47 17.07 -10.96
C ASN A 55 7.54 16.82 -12.48
N HIS A 56 7.83 15.59 -12.91
CA HIS A 56 7.96 15.19 -14.31
C HIS A 56 6.69 14.50 -14.85
N ILE A 57 5.71 14.22 -13.98
CA ILE A 57 4.51 13.43 -14.30
C ILE A 57 3.27 14.30 -14.10
N ASP A 58 2.66 14.70 -15.22
CA ASP A 58 1.67 15.78 -15.30
C ASP A 58 0.22 15.26 -15.29
N THR A 59 -0.08 14.23 -14.49
CA THR A 59 -1.45 13.69 -14.44
C THR A 59 -1.90 13.41 -13.02
N SER A 60 -2.82 14.25 -12.53
CA SER A 60 -3.54 14.02 -11.27
C SER A 60 -4.20 12.65 -11.24
N LEU A 61 -4.71 12.16 -12.38
CA LEU A 61 -5.27 10.82 -12.53
C LEU A 61 -4.32 9.73 -12.03
N TYR A 62 -3.07 9.74 -12.48
CA TYR A 62 -2.11 8.70 -12.09
C TYR A 62 -1.82 8.79 -10.59
N ILE A 63 -1.41 9.95 -10.10
CA ILE A 63 -1.07 10.16 -8.68
C ILE A 63 -2.25 9.74 -7.80
N ASN A 64 -3.45 10.23 -8.11
CA ASN A 64 -4.65 9.96 -7.33
C ASN A 64 -5.14 8.51 -7.43
N SER A 65 -4.60 7.71 -8.34
CA SER A 65 -4.98 6.30 -8.50
C SER A 65 -3.97 5.33 -7.85
N ILE A 66 -2.85 5.80 -7.31
CA ILE A 66 -1.84 4.92 -6.71
C ILE A 66 -2.39 4.36 -5.39
N GLY A 67 -2.80 3.09 -5.41
CA GLY A 67 -3.16 2.28 -4.25
C GLY A 67 -4.48 2.61 -3.56
N HIS A 68 -4.94 3.87 -3.62
CA HIS A 68 -6.27 4.30 -3.20
C HIS A 68 -6.58 5.67 -3.85
N VAL A 69 -7.87 5.98 -4.01
CA VAL A 69 -8.30 7.27 -4.58
C VAL A 69 -7.98 8.42 -3.63
N THR A 70 -7.35 9.48 -4.16
CA THR A 70 -7.20 10.77 -3.46
C THR A 70 -7.69 11.91 -4.33
N ASP A 71 -7.93 13.07 -3.72
CA ASP A 71 -8.30 14.30 -4.43
C ASP A 71 -7.19 15.34 -4.34
N ILE A 72 -5.96 14.95 -4.72
CA ILE A 72 -4.86 15.90 -4.80
C ILE A 72 -5.16 16.85 -5.97
N PRO A 73 -5.22 18.18 -5.73
CA PRO A 73 -5.57 19.14 -6.77
C PRO A 73 -4.63 19.01 -7.97
N PRO A 74 -5.13 19.18 -9.20
CA PRO A 74 -4.33 19.04 -10.39
C PRO A 74 -3.24 20.11 -10.43
N THR A 75 -2.00 19.71 -10.16
CA THR A 75 -0.80 20.45 -10.59
C THR A 75 -0.58 20.17 -12.07
N HIS A 76 -1.56 20.53 -12.91
CA HIS A 76 -1.39 20.37 -14.34
C HIS A 76 -0.50 21.50 -14.84
N LYS A 77 0.76 21.22 -15.20
CA LYS A 77 1.68 22.22 -15.78
C LYS A 77 1.14 22.82 -17.08
N SER A 78 0.25 22.09 -17.76
CA SER A 78 -0.49 22.51 -18.95
C SER A 78 -1.69 23.43 -18.68
N GLY A 79 -2.11 23.61 -17.42
CA GLY A 79 -3.32 24.37 -17.06
C GLY A 79 -4.65 23.74 -17.48
N LYS A 80 -4.67 22.49 -17.97
CA LYS A 80 -5.92 21.78 -18.30
C LYS A 80 -6.51 21.16 -17.03
N PRO A 81 -7.84 21.07 -16.91
CA PRO A 81 -8.44 20.32 -15.82
C PRO A 81 -8.04 18.85 -15.94
N GLY A 82 -7.43 18.31 -14.90
CA GLY A 82 -7.11 16.89 -14.82
C GLY A 82 -8.38 16.04 -14.72
N ARG A 83 -8.30 14.77 -15.12
CA ARG A 83 -9.33 13.79 -14.80
C ARG A 83 -9.15 13.32 -13.36
N ASN A 84 -10.26 13.22 -12.62
CA ASN A 84 -10.26 12.63 -11.28
C ASN A 84 -10.15 11.10 -11.38
N ALA A 85 -9.36 10.50 -10.50
CA ALA A 85 -9.29 9.06 -10.37
C ALA A 85 -10.59 8.52 -9.79
N THR A 86 -10.94 7.30 -10.19
CA THR A 86 -12.05 6.52 -9.65
C THR A 86 -11.52 5.22 -9.05
N GLU A 87 -12.34 4.49 -8.31
CA GLU A 87 -11.95 3.18 -7.77
C GLU A 87 -11.53 2.20 -8.87
N GLY A 88 -12.10 2.30 -10.08
CA GLY A 88 -11.69 1.48 -11.23
C GLY A 88 -10.29 1.79 -11.77
N ASP A 89 -9.69 2.91 -11.36
CA ASP A 89 -8.32 3.30 -11.71
C ASP A 89 -7.30 2.78 -10.67
N VAL A 90 -7.74 2.19 -9.56
CA VAL A 90 -6.90 1.69 -8.47
C VAL A 90 -6.75 0.17 -8.56
N ILE A 91 -5.54 -0.34 -8.31
CA ILE A 91 -5.34 -1.77 -8.03
C ILE A 91 -5.38 -1.93 -6.51
N TYR A 92 -6.35 -2.69 -6.02
CA TYR A 92 -6.47 -3.08 -4.61
C TYR A 92 -7.10 -4.47 -4.56
N GLU A 93 -6.29 -5.50 -4.35
CA GLU A 93 -6.73 -6.89 -4.28
C GLU A 93 -6.20 -7.54 -3.01
N LEU A 94 -7.09 -7.76 -2.05
CA LEU A 94 -6.79 -8.45 -0.81
C LEU A 94 -7.10 -9.95 -0.94
N ASN A 95 -6.07 -10.78 -0.75
CA ASN A 95 -6.19 -12.22 -0.74
C ASN A 95 -5.84 -12.75 0.65
N GLU A 96 -6.81 -13.40 1.31
CA GLU A 96 -6.67 -13.92 2.66
C GLU A 96 -6.71 -15.44 2.66
N GLY A 97 -5.64 -16.05 3.16
CA GLY A 97 -5.56 -17.46 3.52
C GLY A 97 -5.50 -17.65 5.03
N GLU A 98 -5.43 -18.91 5.44
CA GLU A 98 -5.42 -19.33 6.84
C GLU A 98 -4.23 -18.75 7.62
N ASP A 99 -3.05 -18.73 7.02
CA ASP A 99 -1.78 -18.31 7.61
C ASP A 99 -1.18 -17.06 6.96
N ARG A 100 -1.65 -16.70 5.76
CA ARG A 100 -1.09 -15.62 4.94
C ARG A 100 -2.15 -14.64 4.47
N THR A 101 -1.80 -13.36 4.47
CA THR A 101 -2.59 -12.31 3.83
C THR A 101 -1.70 -11.57 2.84
N VAL A 102 -2.19 -11.36 1.62
CA VAL A 102 -1.49 -10.65 0.54
C VAL A 102 -2.35 -9.50 0.06
N LEU A 103 -1.77 -8.31 -0.03
CA LEU A 103 -2.39 -7.15 -0.65
C LEU A 103 -1.63 -6.83 -1.94
N ALA A 104 -2.28 -6.97 -3.10
CA ALA A 104 -1.78 -6.39 -4.34
C ALA A 104 -2.32 -4.96 -4.44
N ILE A 105 -1.43 -3.99 -4.54
CA ILE A 105 -1.77 -2.57 -4.50
C ILE A 105 -1.02 -1.80 -5.61
N GLY A 106 -1.68 -0.82 -6.24
CA GLY A 106 -1.10 -0.03 -7.31
C GLY A 106 -2.09 0.80 -8.10
N SER A 107 -1.76 1.12 -9.35
CA SER A 107 -2.60 1.90 -10.26
C SER A 107 -2.96 1.07 -11.50
N ALA A 108 -4.24 1.05 -11.86
CA ALA A 108 -4.79 0.39 -13.04
C ALA A 108 -4.76 1.29 -14.29
N VAL A 109 -4.27 2.52 -14.16
CA VAL A 109 -4.15 3.47 -15.26
C VAL A 109 -3.23 2.89 -16.35
N SER A 110 -3.68 2.93 -17.61
CA SER A 110 -3.04 2.23 -18.73
C SER A 110 -1.56 2.55 -18.93
N TYR A 111 -1.15 3.79 -18.64
CA TYR A 111 0.22 4.26 -18.77
C TYR A 111 1.07 4.12 -17.49
N ALA A 112 0.51 3.59 -16.39
CA ALA A 112 1.24 3.37 -15.13
C ALA A 112 2.49 2.51 -15.35
N SER A 113 2.36 1.44 -16.14
CA SER A 113 3.49 0.55 -16.45
C SER A 113 4.63 1.23 -17.22
N HIS A 114 4.32 2.25 -18.04
CA HIS A 114 5.33 3.03 -18.76
C HIS A 114 6.05 3.99 -17.80
N LEU A 115 5.31 4.65 -16.93
CA LEU A 115 5.88 5.53 -15.90
C LEU A 115 6.80 4.75 -14.96
N GLU A 116 6.39 3.55 -14.54
CA GLU A 116 7.21 2.72 -13.67
C GLU A 116 8.54 2.34 -14.32
N LYS A 117 8.53 1.88 -15.59
CA LYS A 117 9.77 1.55 -16.31
C LYS A 117 10.74 2.72 -16.46
N LYS A 118 10.21 3.95 -16.50
CA LYS A 118 11.01 5.15 -16.76
C LYS A 118 11.52 5.79 -15.47
N TYR A 119 10.73 5.76 -14.41
CA TYR A 119 10.98 6.54 -13.19
C TYR A 119 11.11 5.70 -11.91
N ASN A 120 10.84 4.38 -11.99
CA ASN A 120 10.94 3.43 -10.88
C ASN A 120 10.20 3.91 -9.62
N ILE A 121 9.01 4.48 -9.79
CA ILE A 121 8.27 5.19 -8.72
C ILE A 121 7.88 4.22 -7.62
N MET A 122 7.29 3.09 -8.00
CA MET A 122 6.82 2.06 -7.09
C MET A 122 8.01 1.42 -6.37
N ALA A 123 9.08 1.10 -7.10
CA ALA A 123 10.31 0.58 -6.49
C ALA A 123 10.95 1.56 -5.51
N ARG A 124 11.08 2.84 -5.87
CA ARG A 124 11.60 3.88 -4.98
C ARG A 124 10.72 4.09 -3.75
N ALA A 125 9.40 4.00 -3.91
CA ALA A 125 8.46 4.09 -2.80
C ALA A 125 8.61 2.91 -1.84
N LEU A 126 8.88 1.70 -2.34
CA LEU A 126 9.21 0.56 -1.51
C LEU A 126 10.51 0.83 -0.73
N ASP A 127 11.59 1.20 -1.41
CA ASP A 127 12.89 1.45 -0.77
C ASP A 127 12.82 2.58 0.28
N THR A 128 12.10 3.66 -0.03
CA THR A 128 11.95 4.83 0.84
C THR A 128 10.96 4.57 2.00
N GLY A 129 9.92 3.78 1.75
CA GLY A 129 8.81 3.55 2.67
C GLY A 129 8.99 2.35 3.59
N GLN A 130 9.85 1.38 3.24
CA GLN A 130 9.90 0.06 3.87
C GLN A 130 9.99 0.10 5.40
N GLY A 131 10.83 0.97 5.96
CA GLY A 131 10.96 1.12 7.42
C GLY A 131 9.66 1.59 8.09
N ARG A 132 8.97 2.56 7.48
CA ARG A 132 7.66 3.07 7.96
C ARG A 132 6.56 2.02 7.79
N MET A 133 6.55 1.30 6.67
CA MET A 133 5.61 0.21 6.40
C MET A 133 5.71 -0.87 7.47
N LYS A 134 6.93 -1.34 7.77
CA LYS A 134 7.17 -2.35 8.81
C LYS A 134 6.69 -1.87 10.18
N LYS A 135 7.06 -0.64 10.56
CA LYS A 135 6.67 -0.07 11.86
C LYS A 135 5.15 0.03 12.03
N LEU A 136 4.42 0.53 11.02
CA LEU A 136 2.96 0.61 11.11
C LEU A 136 2.30 -0.77 11.08
N ALA A 137 2.83 -1.71 10.31
CA ALA A 137 2.35 -3.09 10.32
C ALA A 137 2.47 -3.72 11.72
N GLU A 138 3.62 -3.55 12.40
CA GLU A 138 3.84 -4.01 13.77
C GLU A 138 2.89 -3.35 14.77
N ILE A 139 2.69 -2.03 14.68
CA ILE A 139 1.74 -1.29 15.52
C ILE A 139 0.32 -1.82 15.33
N GLN A 140 -0.12 -2.05 14.09
CA GLN A 140 -1.46 -2.57 13.81
C GLN A 140 -1.66 -3.97 14.37
N ILE A 141 -0.63 -4.82 14.31
CA ILE A 141 -0.67 -6.16 14.92
C ILE A 141 -0.83 -6.04 16.44
N GLN A 142 -0.03 -5.21 17.09
CA GLN A 142 -0.10 -5.02 18.54
C GLN A 142 -1.46 -4.47 18.98
N GLN A 143 -1.93 -3.40 18.33
CA GLN A 143 -3.23 -2.79 18.64
C GLN A 143 -4.39 -3.76 18.43
N THR A 144 -4.34 -4.58 17.38
CA THR A 144 -5.42 -5.52 17.06
C THR A 144 -5.45 -6.72 18.01
N LEU A 145 -4.28 -7.22 18.41
CA LEU A 145 -4.20 -8.38 19.30
C LEU A 145 -4.44 -8.00 20.77
N PHE A 146 -3.85 -6.90 21.23
CA PHE A 146 -3.77 -6.58 22.66
C PHE A 146 -4.65 -5.38 23.08
N GLY A 147 -5.23 -4.65 22.14
CA GLY A 147 -5.89 -3.38 22.42
C GLY A 147 -4.86 -2.26 22.60
N GLY A 148 -5.11 -1.13 21.94
CA GLY A 148 -4.34 0.11 22.15
C GLY A 148 -4.85 0.90 23.35
#